data_AF-A0A7C6HUJ3-F1
#
_entry.id   AF-A0A7C6HUJ3-F1
#
_cell.length_a   1.000
_cell.length_b   1.000
_cell.length_c   1.000
_cell.angle_alpha   90.00
_cell.angle_beta   90.00
_cell.angle_gamma   90.00
#
_symmetry.space_group_name_H-M   'P 1'
#
loop_
_entity.id
_entity.type
_entity.pdbx_description
1 polymer ?
#
loop_
_entity_poly.entity_id
_entity_poly.type
_entity_poly.pdbx_seq_one_letter_code
_entity_poly.pdbx_strand_id
1 'polypeptide(L)'
;MKQFIYLLKTSLNVNFGISALRYRFTKEKNRLWEPILIFLSIILGGGSVIAFYTMILYSTYTVGAAINSPEIVITIALLASQLMIFVFGIFYIISAFYFSNDVNILVPLPLKPYHILGCKFIVIMINEYLILLPMLIPAIIIYGVGTRPDIAYWFKSVFIMLLSPVIPLIIASVFVLILMRLVNVRKSKDLLVVIGGLLGLFLGVAIN
;
A
#
# COMPACT_ATOMS: atom_id res chain seq x y z
N MET A 1 -16.75 -10.14 -18.31
CA MET A 1 -15.50 -10.65 -17.70
C MET A 1 -14.25 -10.26 -18.49
N LYS A 2 -14.15 -10.56 -19.80
CA LYS A 2 -12.97 -10.18 -20.60
C LYS A 2 -12.61 -8.68 -20.50
N GLN A 3 -13.59 -7.79 -20.68
CA GLN A 3 -13.39 -6.34 -20.58
C GLN A 3 -12.78 -5.88 -19.24
N PHE A 4 -13.25 -6.45 -18.12
CA PHE A 4 -12.73 -6.14 -16.78
C PHE A 4 -11.26 -6.56 -16.63
N ILE A 5 -10.92 -7.78 -17.09
CA ILE A 5 -9.55 -8.29 -17.00
C ILE A 5 -8.60 -7.46 -17.87
N TYR A 6 -9.01 -7.08 -19.07
CA TYR A 6 -8.20 -6.20 -19.92
C TYR A 6 -8.04 -4.81 -19.32
N LEU A 7 -9.10 -4.24 -18.74
CA LEU A 7 -9.03 -2.96 -18.05
C LEU A 7 -8.04 -3.04 -16.87
N LEU A 8 -8.18 -4.06 -16.01
CA LEU A 8 -7.30 -4.26 -14.87
C LEU A 8 -5.83 -4.42 -15.29
N LYS A 9 -5.56 -5.25 -16.30
CA LYS A 9 -4.20 -5.46 -16.82
C LYS A 9 -3.60 -4.17 -17.35
N THR A 10 -4.37 -3.38 -18.09
CA THR A 10 -3.92 -2.08 -18.60
C THR A 10 -3.69 -1.09 -17.46
N SER A 11 -4.60 -1.00 -16.48
CA SER A 11 -4.45 -0.13 -15.32
C SER A 11 -3.21 -0.49 -14.49
N LEU A 12 -2.91 -1.78 -14.27
CA LEU A 12 -1.70 -2.21 -13.58
C LEU A 12 -0.43 -1.91 -14.39
N ASN A 13 -0.47 -2.10 -15.71
CA ASN A 13 0.64 -1.78 -16.58
C ASN A 13 0.98 -0.27 -16.56
N VAL A 14 -0.05 0.58 -16.57
CA VAL A 14 0.11 2.04 -16.47
C VAL A 14 0.60 2.44 -15.08
N ASN A 15 0.02 1.88 -14.02
CA ASN A 15 0.36 2.22 -12.65
C ASN A 15 1.81 1.84 -12.28
N PHE A 16 2.27 0.65 -12.65
CA PHE A 16 3.65 0.18 -12.38
C PHE A 16 4.64 0.46 -13.52
N GLY A 17 4.19 1.03 -14.64
CA GLY A 17 5.05 1.31 -15.80
C GLY A 17 5.70 0.07 -16.42
N ILE A 18 5.09 -1.12 -16.31
CA ILE A 18 5.70 -2.42 -16.66
C ILE A 18 6.20 -2.42 -18.12
N SER A 19 5.40 -1.90 -19.04
CA SER A 19 5.77 -1.81 -20.46
C SER A 19 6.93 -0.85 -20.71
N ALA A 20 6.99 0.27 -19.99
CA ALA A 20 8.07 1.23 -20.10
C ALA A 20 9.38 0.64 -19.54
N LEU A 21 9.30 -0.07 -18.41
CA LEU A 21 10.43 -0.80 -17.84
C LEU A 21 10.98 -1.83 -18.84
N ARG A 22 10.10 -2.67 -19.39
CA ARG A 22 10.49 -3.70 -20.37
C ARG A 22 11.15 -3.11 -21.61
N TYR A 23 10.64 -1.97 -22.10
CA TYR A 23 11.21 -1.27 -23.25
C TYR A 23 12.63 -0.78 -22.98
N ARG A 24 12.85 -0.11 -21.83
CA ARG A 24 14.20 0.37 -21.44
C ARG A 24 15.21 -0.77 -21.35
N PHE A 25 14.84 -1.89 -20.73
CA PHE A 25 15.74 -3.06 -20.60
C PHE A 25 16.03 -3.76 -21.93
N THR A 26 15.09 -3.79 -22.87
CA THR A 26 15.24 -4.57 -24.11
C THR A 26 15.89 -3.75 -25.24
N LYS A 27 15.57 -2.46 -25.34
CA LYS A 27 15.89 -1.64 -26.51
C LYS A 27 16.94 -0.54 -26.25
N GLU A 28 17.07 -0.05 -25.01
CA GLU A 28 17.99 1.03 -24.64
C GLU A 28 19.21 0.52 -23.84
N LYS A 29 20.06 -0.29 -24.48
CA LYS A 29 21.25 -0.90 -23.84
C LYS A 29 22.22 0.12 -23.20
N ASN A 30 22.26 1.36 -23.68
CA ASN A 30 23.13 2.41 -23.14
C ASN A 30 22.69 2.99 -21.78
N ARG A 31 21.46 2.72 -21.32
CA ARG A 31 20.92 3.24 -20.05
C ARG A 31 20.61 2.15 -19.03
N LEU A 32 21.13 0.94 -19.21
CA LEU A 32 20.91 -0.19 -18.30
C LEU A 32 21.47 0.04 -16.89
N TRP A 33 22.41 0.98 -16.72
CA TRP A 33 22.96 1.35 -15.42
C TRP A 33 21.96 2.11 -14.53
N GLU A 34 21.04 2.90 -15.11
CA GLU A 34 20.01 3.65 -14.36
C GLU A 34 19.08 2.73 -13.55
N PRO A 35 18.43 1.69 -14.13
CA PRO A 35 17.57 0.81 -13.36
C PRO A 35 18.34 -0.10 -12.40
N ILE A 36 19.60 -0.44 -12.70
CA ILE A 36 20.47 -1.17 -11.76
C ILE A 36 20.75 -0.31 -10.53
N LEU A 37 21.07 0.98 -10.70
CA LEU A 37 21.25 1.91 -9.58
C LEU A 37 19.96 2.07 -8.79
N ILE A 38 18.81 2.26 -9.44
CA ILE A 38 17.52 2.37 -8.75
C ILE A 38 17.24 1.11 -7.93
N PHE A 39 17.45 -0.06 -8.50
CA PHE A 39 17.27 -1.34 -7.81
C PHE A 39 18.22 -1.47 -6.61
N LEU A 40 19.50 -1.10 -6.78
CA LEU A 40 20.48 -1.10 -5.71
C LEU A 40 20.11 -0.11 -4.59
N SER A 41 19.63 1.09 -4.94
CA SER A 41 19.15 2.08 -3.97
C SER A 41 17.94 1.59 -3.19
N ILE A 42 16.99 0.89 -3.85
CA ILE A 42 15.84 0.29 -3.17
C ILE A 42 16.30 -0.83 -2.23
N ILE A 43 17.26 -1.66 -2.63
CA ILE A 43 17.78 -2.73 -1.75
C ILE A 43 18.53 -2.14 -0.56
N LEU A 44 19.42 -1.17 -0.76
CA LEU A 44 20.21 -0.60 0.33
C LEU A 44 19.34 0.27 1.26
N GLY A 45 18.55 1.18 0.69
CA GLY A 45 17.66 2.06 1.44
C GLY A 45 16.48 1.30 2.06
N GLY A 46 15.69 0.61 1.23
CA GLY A 46 14.56 -0.17 1.71
C GLY A 46 14.98 -1.34 2.60
N GLY A 47 16.06 -2.04 2.25
CA GLY A 47 16.59 -3.15 3.05
C GLY A 47 17.12 -2.70 4.41
N SER A 48 17.77 -1.54 4.53
CA SER A 48 18.21 -1.02 5.83
C SER A 48 17.02 -0.65 6.74
N VAL A 49 15.97 -0.03 6.18
CA VAL A 49 14.74 0.27 6.93
C VAL A 49 14.05 -1.01 7.40
N ILE A 50 13.93 -2.01 6.51
CA ILE A 50 13.35 -3.31 6.85
C ILE A 50 14.19 -4.01 7.92
N ALA A 51 15.52 -3.98 7.83
CA ALA A 51 16.42 -4.58 8.81
C ALA A 51 16.32 -3.91 10.19
N PHE A 52 16.24 -2.58 10.23
CA PHE A 52 16.01 -1.87 11.49
C PHE A 52 14.65 -2.22 12.10
N TYR A 53 13.62 -2.26 11.27
CA TYR A 53 12.27 -2.66 11.69
C TYR A 53 12.22 -4.11 12.20
N THR A 54 12.91 -5.06 11.57
CA THR A 54 12.96 -6.44 12.04
C THR A 54 13.67 -6.58 13.39
N MET A 55 14.69 -5.75 13.67
CA MET A 55 15.33 -5.71 14.99
C MET A 55 14.36 -5.25 16.09
N ILE A 56 13.53 -4.24 15.80
CA ILE A 56 12.48 -3.79 16.72
C ILE A 56 11.49 -4.92 16.97
N LEU A 57 10.99 -5.57 15.91
CA LEU A 57 10.05 -6.68 16.04
C LEU A 57 10.62 -7.87 16.82
N TYR A 58 11.89 -8.19 16.60
CA TYR A 58 12.56 -9.25 17.36
C TYR A 58 12.64 -8.90 18.85
N SER A 59 12.96 -7.65 19.18
CA SER A 59 12.97 -7.18 20.57
C SER A 59 11.58 -7.21 21.21
N THR A 60 10.55 -6.84 20.46
CA THR A 60 9.16 -6.97 20.88
C THR A 60 8.77 -8.44 21.13
N TYR A 61 9.22 -9.36 20.27
CA TYR A 61 8.98 -10.78 20.44
C TYR A 61 9.68 -11.33 21.70
N THR A 62 10.94 -10.97 21.97
CA THR A 62 11.66 -11.48 23.15
C THR A 62 11.04 -10.98 24.45
N VAL A 63 10.63 -9.71 24.50
CA VAL A 63 9.89 -9.16 25.65
C VAL A 63 8.53 -9.85 25.80
N GLY A 64 7.78 -10.03 24.70
CA GLY A 64 6.52 -10.75 24.69
C GLY A 64 6.66 -12.20 25.18
N ALA A 65 7.69 -12.91 24.74
CA ALA A 65 7.98 -14.27 25.18
C ALA A 65 8.29 -14.33 26.69
N ALA A 66 9.00 -13.34 27.23
CA ALA A 66 9.32 -13.28 28.67
C ALA A 66 8.07 -13.12 29.56
N ILE A 67 6.99 -12.53 29.03
CA ILE A 67 5.72 -12.34 29.74
C ILE A 67 4.64 -13.36 29.35
N ASN A 68 5.02 -14.45 28.66
CA ASN A 68 4.09 -15.48 28.13
C ASN A 68 3.05 -14.95 27.12
N SER A 69 3.38 -13.89 26.37
CA SER A 69 2.56 -13.34 25.29
C SER A 69 3.38 -13.06 24.02
N PRO A 70 4.00 -14.09 23.39
CA PRO A 70 4.80 -13.93 22.18
C PRO A 70 3.99 -13.37 20.98
N GLU A 71 2.67 -13.54 20.96
CA GLU A 71 1.74 -13.06 19.92
C GLU A 71 1.64 -11.54 19.82
N ILE A 72 2.17 -10.81 20.82
CA ILE A 72 2.26 -9.35 20.79
C ILE A 72 3.00 -8.85 19.54
N VAL A 73 4.03 -9.56 19.07
CA VAL A 73 4.80 -9.15 17.87
C VAL A 73 3.92 -9.08 16.62
N ILE A 74 3.03 -10.06 16.42
CA ILE A 74 2.10 -10.09 15.29
C ILE A 74 1.05 -9.01 15.47
N THR A 75 0.52 -8.87 16.69
CA THR A 75 -0.54 -7.90 16.99
C THR A 75 -0.09 -6.46 16.70
N ILE A 76 1.11 -6.09 17.18
CA ILE A 76 1.68 -4.75 16.94
C ILE A 76 1.96 -4.54 15.46
N ALA A 77 2.56 -5.52 14.78
CA ALA A 77 2.84 -5.40 13.35
C ALA A 77 1.57 -5.27 12.51
N LEU A 78 0.52 -6.03 12.83
CA LEU A 78 -0.77 -5.98 12.18
C LEU A 78 -1.44 -4.60 12.37
N LEU A 79 -1.48 -4.10 13.61
CA LEU A 79 -2.06 -2.78 13.92
C LEU A 79 -1.29 -1.65 13.24
N ALA A 80 0.04 -1.68 13.30
CA ALA A 80 0.89 -0.69 12.62
C ALA A 80 0.68 -0.72 11.10
N SER A 81 0.56 -1.92 10.51
CA SER A 81 0.27 -2.08 9.09
C SER A 81 -1.11 -1.54 8.73
N GLN A 82 -2.13 -1.80 9.54
CA GLN A 82 -3.48 -1.28 9.29
C GLN A 82 -3.54 0.25 9.35
N LEU A 83 -2.84 0.87 10.30
CA LEU A 83 -2.74 2.33 10.38
C LEU A 83 -2.02 2.90 9.16
N MET A 84 -0.90 2.30 8.75
CA MET A 84 -0.18 2.72 7.55
C MET A 84 -1.08 2.60 6.31
N ILE A 85 -1.73 1.46 6.09
CA ILE A 85 -2.64 1.26 4.95
C ILE A 85 -3.81 2.26 5.00
N PHE A 86 -4.34 2.58 6.17
CA PHE A 86 -5.40 3.57 6.28
C PHE A 86 -4.92 4.96 5.81
N VAL A 87 -3.75 5.40 6.30
CA VAL A 87 -3.18 6.70 5.97
C VAL A 87 -2.81 6.77 4.49
N PHE A 88 -2.04 5.80 3.98
CA PHE A 88 -1.66 5.75 2.55
C PHE A 88 -2.87 5.53 1.66
N GLY A 89 -3.83 4.70 2.09
CA GLY A 89 -5.07 4.43 1.40
C GLY A 89 -5.87 5.70 1.11
N ILE A 90 -5.94 6.65 2.05
CA ILE A 90 -6.58 7.96 1.83
C ILE A 90 -5.93 8.67 0.63
N PHE A 91 -4.59 8.77 0.62
CA PHE A 91 -3.87 9.43 -0.47
C PHE A 91 -4.05 8.71 -1.82
N TYR A 92 -3.96 7.38 -1.83
CA TYR A 92 -4.16 6.59 -3.04
C TYR A 92 -5.59 6.70 -3.59
N ILE A 93 -6.61 6.68 -2.72
CA ILE A 93 -8.01 6.81 -3.14
C ILE A 93 -8.27 8.20 -3.72
N ILE A 94 -7.80 9.26 -3.07
CA ILE A 94 -7.92 10.62 -3.60
C ILE A 94 -7.24 10.73 -4.97
N SER A 95 -6.00 10.27 -5.07
CA SER A 95 -5.23 10.30 -6.32
C SER A 95 -5.93 9.53 -7.43
N ALA A 96 -6.34 8.29 -7.16
CA ALA A 96 -6.89 7.39 -8.16
C ALA A 96 -8.32 7.74 -8.58
N PHE A 97 -9.18 8.20 -7.68
CA PHE A 97 -10.61 8.45 -7.98
C PHE A 97 -10.92 9.91 -8.31
N TYR A 98 -10.21 10.87 -7.72
CA TYR A 98 -10.55 12.29 -7.86
C TYR A 98 -9.56 13.06 -8.74
N PHE A 99 -8.27 12.75 -8.68
CA PHE A 99 -7.25 13.47 -9.44
C PHE A 99 -6.76 12.77 -10.72
N SER A 100 -7.09 11.50 -10.90
CA SER A 100 -6.73 10.74 -12.10
C SER A 100 -7.47 11.27 -13.33
N ASN A 101 -6.71 11.64 -14.35
CA ASN A 101 -7.25 12.03 -15.66
C ASN A 101 -7.95 10.85 -16.37
N ASP A 102 -7.62 9.61 -16.00
CA ASP A 102 -8.16 8.39 -16.63
C ASP A 102 -9.66 8.26 -16.44
N VAL A 103 -10.22 8.81 -15.35
CA VAL A 103 -11.67 8.74 -15.09
C VAL A 103 -12.44 9.44 -16.22
N ASN A 104 -11.96 10.59 -16.68
CA ASN A 104 -12.59 11.34 -17.78
C ASN A 104 -12.55 10.58 -19.11
N ILE A 105 -11.56 9.70 -19.28
CA ILE A 105 -11.40 8.86 -20.49
C ILE A 105 -12.22 7.57 -20.38
N LEU A 106 -12.32 6.99 -19.18
CA LEU A 106 -12.97 5.70 -18.95
C LEU A 106 -14.50 5.80 -18.86
N VAL A 107 -15.04 6.92 -18.36
CA VAL A 107 -16.48 7.12 -18.17
C VAL A 107 -17.29 7.16 -19.49
N PRO A 108 -16.81 7.79 -20.58
CA PRO A 108 -17.54 7.80 -21.86
C PRO A 108 -17.50 6.46 -22.62
N LEU A 109 -16.61 5.54 -22.25
CA LEU A 109 -16.51 4.24 -22.91
C LEU A 109 -17.71 3.36 -22.51
N PRO A 110 -18.08 2.35 -23.33
CA PRO A 110 -19.15 1.40 -23.02
C PRO A 110 -18.71 0.37 -21.94
N LEU A 111 -18.15 0.86 -20.85
CA LEU A 111 -17.72 0.13 -19.67
C LEU A 111 -18.75 0.32 -18.57
N LYS A 112 -19.09 -0.77 -17.88
CA LYS A 112 -19.97 -0.69 -16.73
C LYS A 112 -19.25 0.02 -15.56
N PRO A 113 -19.92 0.93 -14.82
CA PRO A 113 -19.27 1.72 -13.76
C PRO A 113 -18.54 0.86 -12.71
N TYR A 114 -19.12 -0.27 -12.33
CA TYR A 114 -18.51 -1.20 -11.37
C TYR A 114 -17.23 -1.87 -11.88
N HIS A 115 -17.00 -1.95 -13.19
CA HIS A 115 -15.71 -2.38 -13.73
C HIS A 115 -14.62 -1.33 -13.48
N ILE A 116 -14.93 -0.04 -13.67
CA ILE A 116 -13.96 1.05 -13.46
C ILE A 116 -13.61 1.17 -11.98
N LEU A 117 -14.63 1.19 -11.12
CA LEU A 117 -14.45 1.27 -9.66
C LEU A 117 -13.66 0.06 -9.14
N GLY A 118 -14.07 -1.15 -9.53
CA GLY A 118 -13.40 -2.38 -9.12
C GLY A 118 -11.94 -2.45 -9.58
N CYS A 119 -11.64 -2.07 -10.83
CA CYS A 119 -10.26 -2.05 -11.32
C CYS A 119 -9.39 -1.06 -10.54
N LYS A 120 -9.87 0.17 -10.31
CA LYS A 120 -9.12 1.17 -9.52
C LYS A 120 -8.91 0.72 -8.08
N PHE A 121 -9.94 0.17 -7.44
CA PHE A 121 -9.82 -0.35 -6.08
C PHE A 121 -8.81 -1.50 -5.99
N ILE A 122 -8.81 -2.44 -6.94
CA ILE A 122 -7.81 -3.53 -6.98
C ILE A 122 -6.41 -2.97 -7.18
N VAL A 123 -6.22 -1.97 -8.05
CA VAL A 123 -4.90 -1.34 -8.25
C VAL A 123 -4.42 -0.68 -6.96
N ILE A 124 -5.29 0.04 -6.25
CA ILE A 124 -4.95 0.62 -4.94
C ILE A 124 -4.58 -0.48 -3.94
N MET A 125 -5.38 -1.53 -3.84
CA MET A 125 -5.10 -2.67 -2.97
C MET A 125 -3.76 -3.35 -3.30
N ILE A 126 -3.39 -3.43 -4.59
CA ILE A 126 -2.08 -3.93 -5.04
C ILE A 126 -0.94 -3.01 -4.61
N ASN A 127 -1.13 -1.69 -4.67
CA ASN A 127 -0.13 -0.75 -4.17
C ASN A 127 0.07 -0.89 -2.65
N GLU A 128 -1.01 -1.09 -1.88
CA GLU A 128 -0.92 -1.27 -0.43
C GLU A 128 -0.17 -2.55 -0.04
N TYR A 129 -0.20 -3.61 -0.85
CA TYR A 129 0.64 -4.78 -0.60
C TYR A 129 2.14 -4.47 -0.62
N LEU A 130 2.58 -3.44 -1.33
CA LEU A 130 3.99 -3.03 -1.31
C LEU A 130 4.45 -2.53 0.05
N ILE A 131 3.52 -2.00 0.86
CA ILE A 131 3.77 -1.51 2.22
C ILE A 131 3.47 -2.62 3.23
N LEU A 132 2.37 -3.34 3.03
CA LEU A 132 1.92 -4.39 3.93
C LEU A 132 2.92 -5.55 4.03
N LEU A 133 3.42 -6.05 2.89
CA LEU A 133 4.25 -7.25 2.88
C LEU A 133 5.55 -7.04 3.67
N PRO A 134 6.34 -5.97 3.46
CA PRO A 134 7.54 -5.72 4.26
C PRO A 134 7.27 -5.50 5.75
N MET A 135 6.08 -5.00 6.13
CA MET A 135 5.73 -4.80 7.54
C MET A 135 5.29 -6.10 8.22
N LEU A 136 4.47 -6.92 7.55
CA LEU A 136 3.78 -8.05 8.19
C LEU A 136 4.58 -9.36 8.08
N ILE A 137 5.32 -9.55 6.98
CA ILE A 137 6.12 -10.77 6.76
C ILE A 137 7.14 -11.00 7.88
N PRO A 138 7.97 -10.02 8.29
CA PRO A 138 8.95 -10.24 9.34
C PRO A 138 8.32 -10.66 10.67
N ALA A 139 7.19 -10.04 11.05
CA ALA A 139 6.49 -10.39 12.28
C ALA A 139 5.95 -11.83 12.24
N ILE A 140 5.38 -12.25 11.10
CA ILE A 140 4.90 -13.62 10.89
C ILE A 140 6.07 -14.62 11.02
N ILE A 141 7.21 -14.31 10.43
CA ILE A 141 8.39 -15.18 10.46
C ILE A 141 8.97 -15.27 11.88
N ILE A 142 9.14 -14.13 12.56
CA ILE A 142 9.70 -14.07 13.93
C ILE A 142 8.85 -14.91 14.88
N TYR A 143 7.52 -14.71 14.87
CA TYR A 143 6.63 -15.50 15.70
C TYR A 143 6.61 -16.98 15.30
N GLY A 144 6.52 -17.28 13.99
CA GLY A 144 6.42 -18.65 13.48
C GLY A 144 7.68 -19.49 13.76
N VAL A 145 8.86 -18.90 13.62
CA VAL A 145 10.12 -19.60 13.95
C VAL A 145 10.30 -19.71 15.46
N GLY A 146 9.92 -18.66 16.21
CA GLY A 146 10.09 -18.59 17.66
C GLY A 146 9.19 -19.54 18.46
N THR A 147 7.92 -19.67 18.06
CA THR A 147 6.92 -20.49 18.76
C THR A 147 6.74 -21.88 18.16
N ARG A 148 7.30 -22.13 16.96
CA ARG A 148 7.18 -23.38 16.19
C ARG A 148 5.73 -23.91 16.11
N PRO A 149 4.78 -23.09 15.60
CA PRO A 149 3.39 -23.50 15.49
C PRO A 149 3.20 -24.50 14.35
N ASP A 150 2.04 -25.14 14.32
CA ASP A 150 1.66 -26.08 13.26
C ASP A 150 1.60 -25.42 11.87
N ILE A 151 1.63 -26.23 10.81
CA ILE A 151 1.56 -25.78 9.42
C ILE A 151 0.33 -24.89 9.14
N ALA A 152 -0.76 -25.09 9.88
CA ALA A 152 -1.98 -24.29 9.79
C ALA A 152 -1.75 -22.80 10.05
N TYR A 153 -0.75 -22.44 10.86
CA TYR A 153 -0.37 -21.05 11.11
C TYR A 153 0.05 -20.34 9.82
N TRP A 154 0.94 -20.95 9.03
CA TRP A 154 1.46 -20.34 7.81
C TRP A 154 0.34 -20.09 6.79
N PHE A 155 -0.59 -21.03 6.65
CA PHE A 155 -1.76 -20.85 5.80
C PHE A 155 -2.65 -19.70 6.30
N LYS A 156 -2.98 -19.66 7.60
CA LYS A 156 -3.79 -18.57 8.19
C LYS A 156 -3.12 -17.21 8.01
N SER A 157 -1.80 -17.12 8.19
CA SER A 157 -1.03 -15.89 8.00
C SER A 157 -1.12 -15.35 6.58
N VAL A 158 -1.12 -16.22 5.56
CA VAL A 158 -1.33 -15.81 4.16
C VAL A 158 -2.72 -15.22 3.96
N PHE A 159 -3.77 -15.85 4.50
CA PHE A 159 -5.14 -15.32 4.42
C PHE A 159 -5.27 -13.97 5.13
N ILE A 160 -4.72 -13.85 6.34
CA ILE A 160 -4.74 -12.60 7.10
C ILE A 160 -4.05 -11.50 6.32
N MET A 161 -2.88 -11.78 5.73
CA MET A 161 -2.14 -10.81 4.93
C MET A 161 -2.93 -10.35 3.70
N LEU A 162 -3.60 -11.27 2.98
CA LEU A 162 -4.44 -10.93 1.83
C LEU A 162 -5.73 -10.18 2.20
N LEU A 163 -6.24 -10.34 3.41
CA LEU A 163 -7.47 -9.67 3.84
C LEU A 163 -7.20 -8.39 4.63
N SER A 164 -5.99 -8.23 5.16
CA SER A 164 -5.59 -7.09 5.99
C SER A 164 -5.86 -5.71 5.36
N PRO A 165 -5.63 -5.46 4.05
CA PRO A 165 -5.84 -4.13 3.50
C PRO A 165 -7.32 -3.82 3.24
N VAL A 166 -8.21 -4.82 3.22
CA VAL A 166 -9.61 -4.65 2.84
C VAL A 166 -10.33 -3.71 3.81
N ILE A 167 -10.22 -3.96 5.12
CA ILE A 167 -10.92 -3.15 6.14
C ILE A 167 -10.41 -1.69 6.15
N PRO A 168 -9.09 -1.42 6.27
CA PRO A 168 -8.57 -0.05 6.22
C PRO A 168 -8.97 0.69 4.93
N LEU A 169 -8.93 0.03 3.77
CA LEU A 169 -9.30 0.67 2.50
C LEU A 169 -10.78 0.99 2.39
N ILE A 170 -11.66 0.15 2.93
CA ILE A 170 -13.10 0.45 2.96
C ILE A 170 -13.34 1.69 3.83
N ILE A 171 -12.74 1.74 5.01
CA ILE A 171 -12.87 2.89 5.92
C ILE A 171 -12.28 4.14 5.27
N ALA A 172 -11.10 4.06 4.66
CA ALA A 172 -10.47 5.16 3.93
C ALA A 172 -11.34 5.62 2.75
N SER A 173 -11.98 4.71 2.03
CA SER A 173 -12.88 5.04 0.90
C SER A 173 -14.11 5.81 1.37
N VAL A 174 -14.75 5.35 2.44
CA VAL A 174 -15.90 6.03 3.05
C VAL A 174 -15.48 7.40 3.58
N PHE A 175 -14.33 7.47 4.26
CA PHE A 175 -13.78 8.72 4.77
C PHE A 175 -13.52 9.74 3.65
N VAL A 176 -12.86 9.33 2.56
CA VAL A 176 -12.59 10.18 1.40
C VAL A 176 -13.88 10.62 0.71
N LEU A 177 -14.88 9.72 0.58
CA LEU A 177 -16.19 10.06 0.01
C LEU A 177 -16.88 11.17 0.82
N ILE A 178 -16.83 11.10 2.15
CA ILE A 178 -17.38 12.13 3.04
C ILE A 178 -16.58 13.43 2.90
N LEU A 179 -15.25 13.35 2.97
CA LEU A 179 -14.35 14.50 2.86
C LEU A 179 -14.57 15.26 1.55
N MET A 180 -14.64 14.56 0.43
CA MET A 180 -14.84 15.16 -0.90
C MET A 180 -16.27 15.65 -1.13
N ARG A 181 -17.25 15.13 -0.39
CA ARG A 181 -18.62 15.69 -0.38
C ARG A 181 -18.64 17.05 0.30
N LEU A 182 -17.87 17.23 1.38
CA LEU A 182 -17.79 18.49 2.11
C LEU A 182 -16.91 19.53 1.39
N VAL A 183 -15.81 19.08 0.77
CA VAL A 183 -14.91 19.91 -0.02
C VAL A 183 -15.45 20.01 -1.44
N ASN A 184 -16.26 21.03 -1.72
CA ASN A 184 -16.90 21.24 -3.03
C ASN A 184 -15.86 21.20 -4.18
N VAL A 185 -15.94 20.15 -5.00
CA VAL A 185 -14.92 19.63 -5.95
C VAL A 185 -14.53 20.63 -7.07
N ARG A 186 -15.30 21.71 -7.28
CA ARG A 186 -15.14 22.58 -8.46
C ARG A 186 -14.03 23.65 -8.34
N LYS A 187 -13.40 23.83 -7.17
CA LYS A 187 -12.49 24.98 -6.92
C LYS A 187 -11.17 24.66 -6.18
N SER A 188 -10.83 23.38 -5.96
CA SER A 188 -10.05 22.98 -4.77
C SER A 188 -8.75 22.19 -5.01
N LYS A 189 -8.05 22.34 -6.15
CA LYS A 189 -6.65 21.88 -6.24
C LYS A 189 -5.80 22.54 -5.14
N ASP A 190 -6.01 23.83 -4.90
CA ASP A 190 -5.30 24.58 -3.85
C ASP A 190 -5.78 24.22 -2.44
N LEU A 191 -7.06 23.96 -2.25
CA LEU A 191 -7.63 23.67 -0.92
C LEU A 191 -7.14 22.32 -0.36
N LEU A 192 -6.90 21.32 -1.23
CA LEU A 192 -6.31 20.04 -0.83
C LEU A 192 -4.81 20.17 -0.49
N VAL A 193 -4.08 21.06 -1.18
CA VAL A 193 -2.69 21.41 -0.83
C VAL A 193 -2.64 22.13 0.52
N VAL A 194 -3.58 23.03 0.79
CA VAL A 194 -3.66 23.78 2.05
C VAL A 194 -4.05 22.87 3.22
N ILE A 195 -5.05 21.99 3.07
CA ILE A 195 -5.44 21.04 4.12
C ILE A 195 -4.34 20.00 4.35
N GLY A 196 -3.72 19.47 3.29
CA GLY A 196 -2.58 18.57 3.40
C GLY A 196 -1.37 19.23 4.08
N GLY A 197 -1.10 20.49 3.77
CA GLY A 197 -0.06 21.29 4.41
C GLY A 197 -0.35 21.59 5.88
N LEU A 198 -1.60 21.92 6.23
CA LEU A 198 -2.01 22.16 7.61
C LEU A 198 -1.98 20.89 8.47
N LEU A 199 -2.43 19.75 7.94
CA LEU A 199 -2.34 18.46 8.62
C LEU A 199 -0.88 18.01 8.76
N GLY A 200 -0.04 18.24 7.73
CA GLY A 200 1.39 17.99 7.80
C GLY A 200 2.10 18.82 8.86
N LEU A 201 1.74 20.11 8.99
CA LEU A 201 2.22 21.00 10.05
C LEU A 201 1.77 20.53 11.44
N PHE A 202 0.49 20.17 11.60
CA PHE A 202 -0.03 19.70 12.87
C PHE A 202 0.66 18.42 13.35
N LEU A 203 0.92 17.48 12.44
CA LEU A 203 1.66 16.26 12.75
C LEU A 203 3.13 16.56 13.03
N GLY A 204 3.77 17.45 12.26
CA GLY A 204 5.16 17.84 12.49
C GLY A 204 5.38 18.57 13.83
N VAL A 205 4.41 19.36 14.27
CA VAL A 205 4.45 20.05 15.57
C VAL A 205 4.06 19.12 16.72
N ALA A 206 3.18 18.15 16.51
CA ALA A 206 2.79 17.19 17.55
C ALA A 206 3.85 16.11 17.83
N ILE A 207 4.79 15.91 16.91
CA ILE A 207 5.89 14.93 17.02
C ILE A 207 7.16 15.55 17.66
N ASN A 208 7.20 16.87 17.83
CA ASN A 208 8.31 17.62 18.43
C ASN A 208 7.91 18.14 19.82
#